data_AF-A0A849P2E1-F1
#
_entry.id   AF-A0A849P2E1-F1
#
_cell.length_a   1.000
_cell.length_b   1.000
_cell.length_c   1.000
_cell.angle_alpha   90.00
_cell.angle_beta   90.00
_cell.angle_gamma   90.00
#
_symmetry.space_group_name_H-M   'P 1'
#
loop_
_entity.id
_entity.type
_entity.pdbx_description
1 polymer ?
#
loop_
_entity_poly.entity_id
_entity_poly.type
_entity_poly.pdbx_seq_one_letter_code
_entity_poly.pdbx_strand_id
1 'polypeptide(L)'
;MCQFNTNVKGIPVVQDFRFNPKKKVNLASPGDIVRTPTSHPDDFTKQKGNRGFKNKYTGEIWEKSGSKHSDKEGEWKVGLNGEPPSNKRKITIGINDGKIIKIDRK
;
A
#
# COMPACT_ATOMS: atom_id res chain seq x y z
N MET A 1 10.19 5.93 20.98
CA MET A 1 9.94 7.29 20.42
C MET A 1 9.69 7.12 18.93
N CYS A 2 8.46 7.37 18.46
CA CYS A 2 8.17 7.39 17.02
C CYS A 2 8.14 8.86 16.58
N GLN A 3 9.14 9.29 15.82
CA GLN A 3 9.19 10.64 15.27
C GLN A 3 8.12 10.78 14.18
N PHE A 4 7.12 11.62 14.43
CA PHE A 4 6.25 12.14 13.39
C PHE A 4 7.04 13.23 12.65
N ASN A 5 7.34 13.02 11.37
CA ASN A 5 7.95 14.04 10.51
C ASN A 5 6.86 15.06 10.13
N THR A 6 6.66 16.09 10.96
CA THR A 6 5.81 17.24 10.65
C THR A 6 6.68 18.38 10.13
N ASN A 7 6.32 18.93 8.97
CA ASN A 7 6.82 20.25 8.56
C ASN A 7 6.00 21.33 9.29
N VAL A 8 6.52 22.56 9.37
CA VAL A 8 6.24 23.66 10.32
C VAL A 8 4.77 24.13 10.47
N LYS A 9 3.77 23.44 9.92
CA LYS A 9 2.34 23.78 10.00
C LYS A 9 1.40 22.62 10.36
N GLY A 10 1.92 21.49 10.87
CA GLY A 10 1.06 20.35 11.27
C GLY A 10 0.32 19.65 10.12
N ILE A 11 0.68 19.97 8.87
CA ILE A 11 0.19 19.29 7.67
C ILE A 11 1.04 18.03 7.49
N PRO A 12 0.44 16.83 7.37
CA PRO A 12 1.20 15.63 7.07
C PRO A 12 1.92 15.82 5.72
N VAL A 13 3.25 15.71 5.74
CA VAL A 13 4.05 15.76 4.53
C VAL A 13 3.77 14.48 3.75
N VAL A 14 3.05 14.61 2.63
CA VAL A 14 2.88 13.51 1.68
C VAL A 14 4.26 13.13 1.15
N GLN A 15 4.66 11.89 1.36
CA GLN A 15 5.93 11.36 0.89
C GLN A 15 5.72 10.48 -0.34
N ASP A 16 6.65 10.59 -1.29
CA ASP A 16 6.69 9.72 -2.46
C ASP A 16 7.72 8.61 -2.24
N PHE A 17 7.23 7.40 -1.96
CA PHE A 17 8.06 6.22 -1.74
C PHE A 17 8.37 5.47 -3.03
N ARG A 18 8.00 5.98 -4.22
CA ARG A 18 8.34 5.34 -5.50
C ARG A 18 9.84 5.26 -5.75
N PHE A 19 10.67 6.02 -5.06
CA PHE A 19 12.14 5.92 -5.16
C PHE A 19 12.78 5.05 -4.07
N ASN A 20 11.98 4.46 -3.17
CA ASN A 20 12.47 3.63 -2.07
C ASN A 20 11.78 2.25 -2.04
N PRO A 21 12.22 1.30 -2.88
CA PRO A 21 11.54 0.01 -3.06
C PRO A 21 11.50 -0.89 -1.81
N LYS A 22 12.39 -0.65 -0.84
CA LYS A 22 12.46 -1.43 0.42
C LYS A 22 11.59 -0.85 1.53
N LYS A 23 10.97 0.32 1.32
CA LYS A 23 10.09 0.94 2.32
C LYS A 23 8.79 0.16 2.40
N LYS A 24 8.48 -0.38 3.58
CA LYS A 24 7.21 -1.05 3.86
C LYS A 24 6.06 -0.05 3.85
N VAL A 25 4.95 -0.41 3.21
CA VAL A 25 3.73 0.42 3.15
C VAL A 25 3.08 0.55 4.52
N ASN A 26 3.26 -0.43 5.41
CA ASN A 26 2.73 -0.33 6.78
C ASN A 26 3.30 0.83 7.62
N LEU A 27 4.42 1.44 7.20
CA LEU A 27 5.02 2.62 7.83
C LEU A 27 4.55 3.95 7.21
N ALA A 28 3.78 3.90 6.13
CA ALA A 28 3.27 5.06 5.42
C ALA A 28 1.95 5.57 6.02
N SER A 29 1.57 6.78 5.63
CA SER A 29 0.35 7.48 6.06
C SER A 29 -0.63 7.63 4.89
N PRO A 30 -1.93 7.80 5.15
CA PRO A 30 -2.88 8.19 4.11
C PRO A 30 -2.41 9.44 3.37
N GLY A 31 -2.44 9.40 2.05
CA GLY A 31 -1.90 10.44 1.18
C GLY A 31 -0.55 10.13 0.56
N ASP A 32 0.28 9.30 1.19
CA ASP A 32 1.58 8.89 0.65
C ASP A 32 1.42 8.08 -0.65
N ILE A 33 2.44 8.14 -1.50
CA ILE A 33 2.46 7.43 -2.78
C ILE A 33 3.47 6.29 -2.72
N VAL A 34 3.07 5.09 -3.15
CA VAL A 34 3.90 3.88 -3.11
C VAL A 34 3.96 3.18 -4.46
N ARG A 35 4.95 2.30 -4.63
CA ARG A 35 5.00 1.37 -5.75
C ARG A 35 3.88 0.33 -5.61
N THR A 36 3.25 0.00 -6.73
CA THR A 36 2.13 -0.95 -6.82
C THR A 36 2.42 -2.00 -7.88
N PRO A 37 1.72 -3.16 -7.88
CA PRO A 37 1.86 -4.15 -8.95
C PRO A 37 1.53 -3.60 -10.35
N THR A 38 0.72 -2.53 -10.45
CA THR A 38 0.42 -1.87 -11.72
C THR A 38 1.58 -1.00 -12.20
N SER A 39 2.19 -0.22 -11.30
CA SER A 39 3.24 0.76 -11.66
C SER A 39 4.62 0.14 -11.80
N HIS A 40 4.92 -0.88 -11.00
CA HIS A 40 6.24 -1.53 -10.95
C HIS A 40 6.07 -3.05 -10.89
N PRO A 41 5.51 -3.70 -11.93
CA PRO A 41 5.18 -5.13 -11.90
C PRO A 41 6.39 -6.02 -11.57
N ASP A 42 7.60 -5.63 -11.99
CA ASP A 42 8.84 -6.37 -11.75
C ASP A 42 9.22 -6.47 -10.27
N ASP A 43 8.70 -5.59 -9.41
CA ASP A 43 8.93 -5.61 -7.97
C ASP A 43 8.04 -6.64 -7.25
N PHE A 44 7.13 -7.30 -7.99
CA PHE A 44 6.13 -8.19 -7.43
C PHE A 44 6.18 -9.58 -8.08
N THR A 45 5.89 -10.60 -7.28
CA THR A 45 5.73 -11.97 -7.74
C THR A 45 4.30 -12.42 -7.48
N LYS A 46 3.60 -12.91 -8.51
CA LYS A 46 2.26 -13.49 -8.35
C LYS A 46 2.35 -14.74 -7.48
N GLN A 47 1.50 -14.83 -6.46
CA GLN A 47 1.43 -16.01 -5.60
C GLN A 47 0.62 -17.12 -6.30
N LYS A 48 1.10 -18.36 -6.20
CA LYS A 48 0.45 -19.53 -6.81
C LYS A 48 -0.87 -19.82 -6.08
N GLY A 49 -1.96 -19.97 -6.84
CA GLY A 49 -3.29 -20.33 -6.31
C GLY A 49 -4.13 -19.17 -5.75
N ASN A 50 -3.56 -17.99 -5.54
CA ASN A 50 -4.28 -16.81 -5.03
C ASN A 50 -4.27 -15.64 -6.03
N ARG A 51 -5.20 -14.68 -5.85
CA ARG A 51 -5.21 -13.39 -6.56
C ARG A 51 -4.15 -12.40 -6.03
N GLY A 52 -3.26 -12.90 -5.16
CA GLY A 52 -2.26 -12.11 -4.44
C GLY A 52 -0.93 -11.98 -5.19
N PHE A 53 -0.28 -10.85 -4.98
CA PHE A 53 1.07 -10.53 -5.39
C PHE A 53 1.91 -10.31 -4.13
N LYS A 54 3.12 -10.83 -4.11
CA LYS A 54 4.08 -10.58 -3.04
C LYS A 54 5.12 -9.58 -3.51
N ASN A 55 5.30 -8.50 -2.77
CA ASN A 55 6.41 -7.57 -3.01
C ASN A 55 7.74 -8.29 -2.68
N LYS A 56 8.68 -8.28 -3.64
CA LYS A 56 9.96 -8.99 -3.53
C LYS A 56 10.87 -8.41 -2.44
N TYR A 57 10.77 -7.11 -2.15
CA TYR A 57 11.61 -6.42 -1.18
C TYR A 57 11.04 -6.38 0.23
N THR A 58 9.73 -6.10 0.36
CA THR A 58 9.10 -5.90 1.67
C THR A 58 8.46 -7.17 2.21
N GLY A 59 8.19 -8.14 1.33
CA GLY A 59 7.46 -9.37 1.64
C GLY A 59 5.95 -9.17 1.82
N GLU A 60 5.45 -7.95 1.63
CA GLU A 60 4.03 -7.62 1.78
C GLU A 60 3.18 -8.32 0.72
N ILE A 61 1.97 -8.74 1.12
CA ILE A 61 1.02 -9.41 0.24
C ILE A 61 -0.03 -8.39 -0.21
N TRP A 62 -0.25 -8.35 -1.51
CA TRP A 62 -1.06 -7.38 -2.23
C TRP A 62 -2.15 -8.08 -3.00
N GLU A 63 -3.38 -7.62 -2.90
CA GLU A 63 -4.51 -8.17 -3.66
C GLU A 63 -5.26 -7.06 -4.38
N LYS A 64 -5.62 -7.32 -5.64
CA LYS A 64 -6.49 -6.39 -6.37
C LYS A 64 -7.89 -6.50 -5.78
N SER A 65 -8.48 -5.37 -5.40
CA SER A 65 -9.87 -5.33 -4.95
C SER A 65 -10.80 -5.77 -6.08
N GLY A 66 -11.73 -6.67 -5.77
CA GLY A 66 -12.80 -7.07 -6.68
C GLY A 66 -13.95 -6.06 -6.75
N SER A 67 -13.94 -5.02 -5.89
CA SER A 67 -14.97 -3.99 -5.82
C SER A 67 -14.38 -2.58 -5.97
N LYS A 68 -15.16 -1.69 -6.58
CA LYS A 68 -14.81 -0.29 -6.92
C LYS A 68 -15.57 0.70 -6.04
N HIS A 69 -15.37 0.63 -4.73
CA HIS A 69 -16.16 1.43 -3.77
C HIS A 69 -15.51 2.78 -3.42
N SER A 70 -14.18 2.85 -3.36
CA SER A 70 -13.44 4.06 -2.95
C SER A 70 -12.66 4.69 -4.12
N ASP A 71 -12.33 3.92 -5.15
CA ASP A 71 -11.76 4.38 -6.41
C ASP A 71 -12.51 3.75 -7.60
N LYS A 72 -12.91 4.58 -8.58
CA LYS A 72 -13.67 4.16 -9.77
C LYS A 72 -12.86 3.25 -10.69
N GLU A 73 -11.53 3.35 -10.65
CA GLU A 73 -10.65 2.57 -11.52
C GLU A 73 -10.18 1.27 -10.87
N GLY A 74 -10.25 1.20 -9.53
CA GLY A 74 -9.98 0.01 -8.73
C GLY A 74 -8.98 0.30 -7.62
N GLU A 75 -8.74 -0.70 -6.77
CA GLU A 75 -7.91 -0.53 -5.57
C GLU A 75 -6.97 -1.71 -5.41
N TRP A 76 -5.81 -1.45 -4.82
CA TRP A 76 -4.97 -2.47 -4.20
C TRP A 76 -5.23 -2.53 -2.70
N LYS A 77 -5.28 -3.76 -2.17
CA LYS A 77 -5.34 -4.04 -0.74
C LYS A 77 -4.03 -4.68 -0.32
N VAL A 78 -3.37 -4.11 0.68
CA VAL A 78 -2.11 -4.62 1.22
C VAL A 78 -2.34 -5.17 2.60
N GLY A 79 -1.87 -6.38 2.84
CA GLY A 79 -1.94 -7.00 4.16
C GLY A 79 -0.89 -6.45 5.11
N LEU A 80 -1.14 -6.64 6.40
CA LEU A 80 -0.30 -6.10 7.48
C LEU A 80 0.47 -7.22 8.16
N ASN A 81 1.72 -6.94 8.54
CA ASN A 81 2.60 -7.86 9.26
C ASN A 81 2.91 -9.17 8.49
N GLY A 82 2.97 -9.11 7.16
CA GLY A 82 3.28 -10.27 6.31
C GLY A 82 2.09 -11.19 6.02
N GLU A 83 0.94 -10.91 6.62
CA GLU A 83 -0.32 -11.61 6.35
C GLU A 83 -1.02 -11.05 5.11
N PRO A 84 -1.92 -11.82 4.46
CA PRO A 84 -2.80 -11.30 3.42
C PRO A 84 -3.74 -10.20 3.93
N PRO A 85 -4.22 -9.28 3.05
CA PRO A 85 -5.20 -8.28 3.44
C PRO A 85 -6.51 -8.93 3.90
N SER A 86 -7.08 -8.43 4.99
CA SER A 86 -8.40 -8.84 5.49
C SER A 86 -9.31 -7.64 5.69
N ASN A 87 -10.62 -7.87 5.85
CA ASN A 87 -11.60 -6.79 5.97
C ASN A 87 -11.28 -5.80 7.10
N LYS A 88 -10.68 -6.25 8.21
CA LYS A 88 -10.34 -5.42 9.38
C LYS A 88 -8.88 -4.96 9.41
N ARG A 89 -8.00 -5.62 8.63
CA ARG A 89 -6.56 -5.38 8.66
C ARG A 89 -6.03 -5.30 7.24
N LYS A 90 -5.98 -4.09 6.69
CA LYS A 90 -5.53 -3.81 5.32
C LYS A 90 -5.16 -2.35 5.12
N ILE A 91 -4.35 -2.10 4.10
CA ILE A 91 -4.11 -0.77 3.54
C ILE A 91 -4.78 -0.72 2.18
N THR A 92 -5.60 0.30 1.93
CA THR A 92 -6.26 0.54 0.63
C THR A 92 -5.48 1.59 -0.14
N ILE A 93 -5.17 1.29 -1.39
CA ILE A 93 -4.33 2.11 -2.26
C ILE A 93 -5.03 2.26 -3.62
N GLY A 94 -5.05 3.47 -4.18
CA GLY A 94 -5.56 3.73 -5.53
C GLY A 94 -4.76 2.97 -6.58
N ILE A 95 -5.44 2.33 -7.55
CA ILE A 95 -4.76 1.51 -8.56
C ILE A 95 -3.92 2.34 -9.54
N ASN A 96 -4.31 3.59 -9.77
CA ASN A 96 -3.73 4.46 -10.79
C ASN A 96 -2.55 5.26 -10.30
N ASP A 97 -2.71 5.91 -9.15
CA ASP A 97 -1.74 6.86 -8.61
C ASP A 97 -0.82 6.23 -7.56
N GLY A 98 -1.17 5.03 -7.07
CA GLY A 98 -0.45 4.38 -5.97
C GLY A 98 -0.60 5.12 -4.64
N LYS A 99 -1.61 5.99 -4.51
CA LYS A 99 -1.85 6.78 -3.31
C LYS A 99 -2.54 5.95 -2.24
N ILE A 100 -2.07 6.04 -1.01
CA ILE A 100 -2.72 5.40 0.14
C ILE A 100 -4.01 6.17 0.46
N ILE A 101 -5.14 5.47 0.34
CA ILE A 101 -6.47 6.00 0.63
C ILE A 101 -6.81 5.82 2.11
N LYS A 102 -6.56 4.61 2.65
CA LYS A 102 -6.96 4.25 4.02
C LYS A 102 -6.05 3.19 4.61
N ILE A 103 -5.91 3.19 5.94
CA ILE A 103 -5.24 2.17 6.72
C ILE A 103 -6.20 1.64 7.79
N ASP A 104 -6.58 0.37 7.72
CA ASP A 104 -7.37 -0.35 8.73
C ASP A 104 -6.44 -1.24 9.56
N ARG A 105 -6.32 -0.98 10.88
CA ARG A 105 -5.42 -1.73 11.79
C ARG A 105 -6.13 -2.53 12.89
N LYS A 106 -7.45 -2.40 13.05
CA LYS A 106 -8.25 -3.05 14.10
C LYS A 106 -9.58 -3.54 13.53
#